data_AF-A7SX02-F1
#
_entry.id   AF-A7SX02-F1
#
_cell.length_a   1.000
_cell.length_b   1.000
_cell.length_c   1.000
_cell.angle_alpha   90.00
_cell.angle_beta   90.00
_cell.angle_gamma   90.00
#
_symmetry.space_group_name_H-M   'P 1'
#
loop_
_entity.id
_entity.type
_entity.pdbx_description
1 polymer ?
#
loop_
_entity_poly.entity_id
_entity_poly.type
_entity_poly.pdbx_seq_one_letter_code
_entity_poly.pdbx_strand_id
1 'polypeptide(L)'
;RYYEETGDIPGTLARMPPGQTRERLILKALHRHGRDKYGCTQALLSLPYSARLLYAHSYTSLAWNHAASARVRLYGSTRVAAGDLVYDSQSASSQTPIDKCAVRVVSEDDAGSGKYSMADVVLPLPGYSVIYPENKIADSYQGTLNSDRLRAEDFRLRKLGLSLPGAYRKLVAFPTGIAW
;
A
#
# COMPACT_ATOMS: atom_id res chain seq x y z
N ARG A 1 6.82 -19.36 -19.65
CA ARG A 1 6.09 -19.86 -20.83
C ARG A 1 5.68 -21.33 -20.67
N TYR A 2 6.58 -22.31 -20.49
CA TYR A 2 6.18 -23.73 -20.32
C TYR A 2 5.01 -24.00 -19.34
N TYR A 3 5.05 -23.48 -18.11
CA TYR A 3 3.95 -23.66 -17.15
C TYR A 3 2.62 -23.02 -17.59
N GLU A 4 2.71 -21.84 -18.20
CA GLU A 4 1.57 -21.07 -18.68
C GLU A 4 0.86 -21.76 -19.84
N GLU A 5 1.62 -22.44 -20.71
CA GLU A 5 1.11 -23.18 -21.87
C GLU A 5 0.56 -24.56 -21.49
N THR A 6 1.22 -25.26 -20.56
CA THR A 6 0.92 -26.69 -20.29
C THR A 6 0.14 -26.92 -19.00
N GLY A 7 0.28 -26.02 -18.02
CA GLY A 7 -0.19 -26.26 -16.65
C GLY A 7 0.50 -27.42 -15.93
N ASP A 8 1.54 -28.03 -16.52
CA ASP A 8 2.24 -29.19 -15.98
C ASP A 8 3.20 -28.78 -14.87
N ILE A 9 2.80 -29.03 -13.62
CA ILE A 9 3.60 -28.66 -12.45
C ILE A 9 4.89 -29.51 -12.34
N PRO A 10 4.85 -30.86 -12.36
CA PRO A 10 6.06 -31.69 -12.39
C PRO A 10 7.06 -31.28 -13.48
N GLY A 11 6.60 -31.14 -14.73
CA GLY A 11 7.48 -30.74 -15.83
C GLY A 11 8.04 -29.33 -15.67
N THR A 12 7.28 -28.42 -15.06
CA THR A 12 7.75 -27.06 -14.74
C THR A 12 8.84 -27.10 -13.67
N LEU A 13 8.62 -27.85 -12.58
CA LEU A 13 9.57 -27.95 -11.47
C LEU A 13 10.91 -28.58 -11.90
N ALA A 14 10.89 -29.51 -12.85
CA ALA A 14 12.09 -30.12 -13.43
C ALA A 14 12.91 -29.12 -14.27
N ARG A 15 12.24 -28.17 -14.93
CA ARG A 15 12.89 -27.15 -15.79
C ARG A 15 13.26 -25.87 -15.03
N MET A 16 12.64 -25.63 -13.88
CA MET A 16 12.79 -24.38 -13.14
C MET A 16 14.14 -24.32 -12.41
N PRO A 17 14.93 -23.24 -12.56
CA PRO A 17 16.20 -23.08 -11.87
C PRO A 17 16.07 -23.20 -10.34
N PRO A 18 17.08 -23.74 -9.64
CA PRO A 18 17.00 -23.96 -8.19
C PRO A 18 16.86 -22.66 -7.38
N GLY A 19 17.36 -21.53 -7.89
CA GLY A 19 17.27 -20.22 -7.23
C GLY A 19 15.87 -19.57 -7.22
N GLN A 20 14.90 -20.10 -7.98
CA GLN A 20 13.52 -19.58 -8.04
C GLN A 20 12.67 -20.09 -6.86
N THR A 21 13.12 -19.79 -5.65
CA THR A 21 12.60 -20.43 -4.43
C THR A 21 11.10 -20.20 -4.24
N ARG A 22 10.59 -18.98 -4.52
CA ARG A 22 9.18 -18.63 -4.28
C ARG A 22 8.25 -19.37 -5.23
N GLU A 23 8.59 -19.35 -6.51
CA GLU A 23 7.87 -20.00 -7.60
C GLU A 23 7.84 -21.51 -7.38
N ARG A 24 8.99 -22.09 -6.97
CA ARG A 24 9.08 -23.52 -6.62
C ARG A 24 8.20 -23.88 -5.42
N LEU A 25 8.14 -23.04 -4.38
CA LEU A 25 7.26 -23.25 -3.22
C LEU A 25 5.78 -23.23 -3.64
N ILE A 26 5.38 -22.22 -4.41
CA ILE A 26 4.02 -22.09 -4.95
C ILE A 26 3.63 -23.33 -5.76
N LEU A 27 4.48 -23.73 -6.72
CA LEU A 27 4.22 -24.89 -7.57
C LEU A 27 4.13 -26.19 -6.75
N LYS A 28 5.05 -26.42 -5.81
CA LYS A 28 5.01 -27.60 -4.93
C LYS A 28 3.71 -27.65 -4.11
N ALA A 29 3.26 -26.51 -3.59
CA ALA A 29 2.03 -26.43 -2.83
C ALA A 29 0.79 -26.64 -3.70
N LEU A 30 0.74 -26.06 -4.91
CA LEU A 30 -0.35 -26.30 -5.87
C LEU A 30 -0.41 -27.76 -6.34
N HIS A 31 0.75 -28.42 -6.50
CA HIS A 31 0.79 -29.84 -6.82
C HIS A 31 0.20 -30.70 -5.70
N ARG A 32 0.49 -30.34 -4.45
CA ARG A 32 0.05 -31.09 -3.26
C ARG A 32 -1.43 -30.85 -2.91
N HIS A 33 -1.87 -29.60 -2.98
CA HIS A 33 -3.18 -29.17 -2.45
C HIS A 33 -4.21 -28.86 -3.54
N GLY A 34 -3.82 -28.95 -4.81
CA GLY A 34 -4.68 -28.61 -5.94
C GLY A 34 -4.60 -27.13 -6.33
N ARG A 35 -5.38 -26.79 -7.36
CA ARG A 35 -5.46 -25.46 -7.99
C ARG A 35 -6.77 -24.73 -7.72
N ASP A 36 -7.59 -25.30 -6.84
CA ASP A 36 -8.81 -24.68 -6.39
C ASP A 36 -8.50 -23.55 -5.38
N LYS A 37 -9.54 -22.89 -4.87
CA LYS A 37 -9.38 -21.77 -3.94
C LYS A 37 -8.59 -22.16 -2.68
N TYR A 38 -8.80 -23.38 -2.18
CA TYR A 38 -8.07 -23.90 -1.02
C TYR A 38 -6.59 -24.11 -1.35
N GLY A 39 -6.29 -24.83 -2.44
CA GLY A 39 -4.92 -25.08 -2.89
C GLY A 39 -4.14 -23.81 -3.18
N CYS A 40 -4.75 -22.80 -3.83
CA CYS A 40 -4.15 -21.47 -4.02
C CYS A 40 -3.87 -20.76 -2.69
N THR A 41 -4.73 -20.91 -1.69
CA THR A 41 -4.49 -20.36 -0.34
C THR A 41 -3.28 -21.04 0.30
N GLN A 42 -3.19 -22.37 0.23
CA GLN A 42 -2.03 -23.12 0.74
C GLN A 42 -0.75 -22.76 -0.01
N ALA A 43 -0.83 -22.51 -1.32
CA ALA A 43 0.30 -22.05 -2.11
C ALA A 43 0.81 -20.70 -1.60
N LEU A 44 -0.06 -19.72 -1.39
CA LEU A 44 0.36 -18.43 -0.83
C LEU A 44 0.93 -18.59 0.60
N LEU A 45 0.31 -19.44 1.44
CA LEU A 45 0.80 -19.72 2.80
C LEU A 45 2.17 -20.41 2.83
N SER A 46 2.55 -21.11 1.75
CA SER A 46 3.89 -21.70 1.62
C SER A 46 5.01 -20.67 1.54
N LEU A 47 4.68 -19.41 1.19
CA LEU A 47 5.62 -18.32 1.18
C LEU A 47 5.90 -17.81 2.60
N PRO A 48 7.15 -17.38 2.90
CA PRO A 48 7.47 -16.70 4.14
C PRO A 48 6.53 -15.51 4.39
N TYR A 49 6.25 -15.22 5.66
CA TYR A 49 5.32 -14.15 6.05
C TYR A 49 5.67 -12.81 5.39
N SER A 50 6.94 -12.42 5.40
CA SER A 50 7.43 -11.17 4.80
C SER A 50 7.16 -11.07 3.31
N ALA A 51 7.24 -12.18 2.57
CA ALA A 51 6.96 -12.21 1.14
C ALA A 51 5.45 -12.04 0.86
N ARG A 52 4.58 -12.68 1.64
CA ARG A 52 3.13 -12.46 1.54
C ARG A 52 2.76 -11.01 1.86
N LEU A 53 3.36 -10.47 2.92
CA LEU A 53 3.12 -9.10 3.34
C LEU A 53 3.62 -8.10 2.29
N LEU A 54 4.75 -8.38 1.61
CA LEU A 54 5.25 -7.58 0.49
C LEU A 54 4.21 -7.42 -0.63
N TYR A 55 3.55 -8.50 -1.04
CA TYR A 55 2.51 -8.43 -2.09
C TYR A 55 1.28 -7.61 -1.65
N ALA A 56 0.89 -7.73 -0.38
CA ALA A 56 -0.19 -6.90 0.15
C ALA A 56 0.21 -5.42 0.20
N HIS A 57 1.44 -5.11 0.65
CA HIS A 57 1.94 -3.74 0.71
C HIS A 57 2.26 -3.13 -0.67
N SER A 58 2.59 -3.94 -1.67
CA SER A 58 2.76 -3.43 -3.03
C SER A 58 1.45 -2.89 -3.58
N TYR A 59 0.31 -3.52 -3.27
CA TYR A 59 -1.00 -2.99 -3.62
C TYR A 59 -1.30 -1.66 -2.91
N THR A 60 -1.06 -1.58 -1.59
CA THR A 60 -1.27 -0.30 -0.86
C THR A 60 -0.36 0.81 -1.39
N SER A 61 0.84 0.46 -1.87
CA SER A 61 1.77 1.40 -2.49
C SER A 61 1.30 1.86 -3.88
N LEU A 62 0.69 0.96 -4.67
CA LEU A 62 0.08 1.31 -5.96
C LEU A 62 -1.03 2.36 -5.78
N ALA A 63 -1.96 2.10 -4.87
CA ALA A 63 -3.05 3.02 -4.57
C ALA A 63 -2.54 4.38 -4.07
N TRP A 64 -1.51 4.37 -3.20
CA TRP A 64 -0.84 5.58 -2.74
C TRP A 64 -0.19 6.35 -3.90
N ASN A 65 0.51 5.67 -4.82
CA ASN A 65 1.16 6.32 -5.97
C ASN A 65 0.13 6.98 -6.91
N HIS A 66 -1.00 6.33 -7.14
CA HIS A 66 -2.10 6.91 -7.92
C HIS A 66 -2.62 8.18 -7.28
N ALA A 67 -2.93 8.13 -5.98
CA ALA A 67 -3.43 9.28 -5.22
C ALA A 67 -2.39 10.42 -5.11
N ALA A 68 -1.10 10.09 -4.90
CA ALA A 68 -0.01 11.06 -4.86
C ALA A 68 0.12 11.80 -6.20
N SER A 69 0.10 11.06 -7.31
CA SER A 69 0.14 11.64 -8.66
C SER A 69 -1.07 12.52 -8.95
N ALA A 70 -2.27 12.08 -8.53
CA ALA A 70 -3.49 12.87 -8.64
C ALA A 70 -3.41 14.16 -7.80
N ARG A 71 -2.88 14.07 -6.57
CA ARG A 71 -2.73 15.22 -5.65
C ARG A 71 -1.82 16.29 -6.23
N VAL A 72 -0.68 15.90 -6.77
CA VAL A 72 0.24 16.85 -7.41
C VAL A 72 -0.39 17.45 -8.66
N ARG A 73 -1.12 16.67 -9.47
CA ARG A 73 -1.77 17.16 -10.69
C ARG A 73 -2.89 18.16 -10.42
N LEU A 74 -3.75 17.89 -9.44
CA LEU A 74 -4.96 18.68 -9.19
C LEU A 74 -4.68 19.95 -8.37
N TYR A 75 -3.72 19.90 -7.45
CA TYR A 75 -3.51 20.97 -6.46
C TYR A 75 -2.07 21.50 -6.46
N GLY A 76 -1.19 20.99 -7.34
CA GLY A 76 0.22 21.38 -7.41
C GLY A 76 1.09 20.77 -6.31
N SER A 77 2.37 21.11 -6.33
CA SER A 77 3.41 20.56 -5.43
C SER A 77 3.95 21.56 -4.40
N THR A 78 3.44 22.79 -4.37
CA THR A 78 4.05 23.89 -3.60
C THR A 78 3.25 24.30 -2.37
N ARG A 79 1.93 24.08 -2.37
CA ARG A 79 1.04 24.51 -1.29
C ARG A 79 0.15 23.38 -0.80
N VAL A 80 -0.09 23.41 0.50
CA VAL A 80 -1.12 22.59 1.16
C VAL A 80 -2.49 23.08 0.70
N ALA A 81 -3.42 22.15 0.49
CA ALA A 81 -4.79 22.45 0.10
C ALA A 81 -5.75 22.06 1.22
N ALA A 82 -6.91 22.72 1.29
CA ALA A 82 -7.98 22.30 2.18
C ALA A 82 -8.38 20.83 1.89
N GLY A 83 -8.69 20.10 2.95
CA GLY A 83 -8.97 18.68 2.92
C GLY A 83 -7.73 17.78 2.80
N ASP A 84 -6.51 18.30 2.65
CA ASP A 84 -5.31 17.46 2.73
C ASP A 84 -5.15 16.85 4.13
N LEU A 85 -4.43 15.74 4.21
CA LEU A 85 -3.97 15.21 5.49
C LEU A 85 -2.57 15.74 5.79
N VAL A 86 -2.38 16.25 7.00
CA VAL A 86 -1.09 16.69 7.52
C VAL A 86 -0.73 15.92 8.78
N TYR A 87 0.56 15.72 8.98
CA TYR A 87 1.11 15.19 10.20
C TYR A 87 1.56 16.34 11.11
N ASP A 88 0.83 16.56 12.20
CA ASP A 88 1.11 17.60 13.17
C ASP A 88 2.14 17.10 14.20
N SER A 89 3.41 17.39 13.93
CA SER A 89 4.53 16.97 14.78
C SER A 89 4.47 17.50 16.21
N GLN A 90 3.76 18.61 16.48
CA GLN A 90 3.61 19.13 17.85
C GLN A 90 2.68 18.27 18.70
N SER A 91 1.76 17.56 18.05
CA SER A 91 0.82 16.65 18.69
C SER A 91 1.35 15.20 18.76
N ALA A 92 2.56 14.94 18.26
CA ALA A 92 3.08 13.59 18.08
C ALA A 92 3.97 13.11 19.22
N SER A 93 3.81 11.84 19.59
CA SER A 93 4.66 11.16 20.56
C SER A 93 6.02 10.72 19.99
N SER A 94 6.12 10.54 18.67
CA SER A 94 7.33 10.13 17.94
C SER A 94 7.25 10.53 16.47
N GLN A 95 8.39 10.86 15.84
CA GLN A 95 8.46 11.28 14.42
C GLN A 95 8.38 10.12 13.42
N THR A 96 8.79 8.90 13.82
CA THR A 96 8.81 7.73 12.94
C THR A 96 8.52 6.44 13.73
N PRO A 97 7.60 5.57 13.27
CA PRO A 97 6.66 5.78 12.17
C PRO A 97 5.68 6.92 12.49
N ILE A 98 5.00 7.44 11.46
CA ILE A 98 4.00 8.51 11.63
C ILE A 98 2.93 8.06 12.62
N ASP A 99 2.82 8.78 13.74
CA ASP A 99 1.78 8.59 14.74
C ASP A 99 0.41 8.92 14.14
N LYS A 100 -0.47 7.90 14.06
CA LYS A 100 -1.80 8.05 13.46
C LYS A 100 -2.66 9.07 14.21
N CYS A 101 -2.46 9.22 15.52
CA CYS A 101 -3.22 10.16 16.34
C CYS A 101 -2.87 11.63 16.05
N ALA A 102 -1.71 11.87 15.43
CA ALA A 102 -1.24 13.19 15.06
C ALA A 102 -1.57 13.58 13.61
N VAL A 103 -2.32 12.75 12.88
CA VAL A 103 -2.77 13.07 11.52
C VAL A 103 -4.11 13.78 11.57
N ARG A 104 -4.19 14.92 10.87
CA ARG A 104 -5.36 15.80 10.86
C ARG A 104 -5.71 16.19 9.43
N VAL A 105 -7.00 16.46 9.19
CA VAL A 105 -7.47 17.09 7.96
C VAL A 105 -7.25 18.59 8.05
N VAL A 106 -6.73 19.18 6.97
CA VAL A 106 -6.51 20.62 6.85
C VAL A 106 -7.83 21.33 6.58
N SER A 107 -8.19 22.31 7.41
CA SER A 107 -9.33 23.20 7.15
C SER A 107 -8.98 24.28 6.12
N GLU A 108 -9.99 24.98 5.61
CA GLU A 108 -9.79 26.15 4.71
C GLU A 108 -8.93 27.24 5.38
N ASP A 109 -9.18 27.53 6.66
CA ASP A 109 -8.41 28.52 7.42
C ASP A 109 -6.94 28.09 7.59
N ASP A 110 -6.70 26.82 7.92
CA ASP A 110 -5.36 26.28 8.10
C ASP A 110 -4.57 26.30 6.77
N ALA A 111 -5.23 26.03 5.63
CA ALA A 111 -4.62 26.09 4.31
C ALA A 111 -4.15 27.52 3.92
N GLY A 112 -4.90 28.56 4.34
CA GLY A 112 -4.56 29.97 4.09
C GLY A 112 -3.58 30.58 5.09
N SER A 113 -3.49 30.02 6.30
CA SER A 113 -2.70 30.59 7.40
C SER A 113 -1.18 30.40 7.28
N GLY A 114 -0.72 29.48 6.43
CA GLY A 114 0.70 29.09 6.35
C GLY A 114 1.19 28.24 7.53
N LYS A 115 0.28 27.74 8.37
CA LYS A 115 0.59 26.87 9.52
C LYS A 115 1.25 25.55 9.12
N TYR A 116 0.86 24.99 7.98
CA TYR A 116 1.41 23.74 7.45
C TYR A 116 2.13 23.95 6.13
N SER A 117 3.11 23.09 5.88
CA SER A 117 3.91 23.08 4.67
C SER A 117 3.76 21.76 3.92
N MET A 118 4.30 21.70 2.69
CA MET A 118 4.36 20.45 1.92
C MET A 118 5.18 19.35 2.61
N ALA A 119 6.02 19.67 3.58
CA ALA A 119 6.78 18.69 4.38
C ALA A 119 5.90 17.95 5.40
N ASP A 120 4.73 18.49 5.70
CA ASP A 120 3.77 17.96 6.67
C ASP A 120 2.68 17.12 5.99
N VAL A 121 2.46 17.32 4.68
CA VAL A 121 1.43 16.61 3.92
C VAL A 121 1.74 15.12 3.84
N VAL A 122 0.76 14.33 4.25
CA VAL A 122 0.81 12.87 4.22
C VAL A 122 -0.36 12.33 3.40
N LEU A 123 -0.18 11.12 2.87
CA LEU A 123 -1.24 10.37 2.22
C LEU A 123 -1.33 8.98 2.84
N PRO A 124 -2.54 8.41 2.94
CA PRO A 124 -2.74 7.11 3.56
C PRO A 124 -2.27 5.98 2.66
N LEU A 125 -1.53 5.02 3.21
CA LEU A 125 -1.46 3.68 2.68
C LEU A 125 -2.75 2.95 3.07
N PRO A 126 -3.60 2.51 2.12
CA PRO A 126 -4.89 1.92 2.43
C PRO A 126 -4.80 0.78 3.43
N GLY A 127 -5.78 0.73 4.32
CA GLY A 127 -5.92 -0.30 5.35
C GLY A 127 -7.18 -0.07 6.18
N TYR A 128 -7.42 -0.92 7.17
CA TYR A 128 -8.65 -0.86 7.96
C TYR A 128 -8.66 0.22 9.06
N SER A 129 -7.59 1.00 9.24
CA SER A 129 -7.42 1.95 10.34
C SER A 129 -6.66 3.20 9.87
N VAL A 130 -7.17 3.83 8.81
CA VAL A 130 -6.69 5.13 8.29
C VAL A 130 -7.89 6.01 7.94
N ILE A 131 -7.70 7.32 7.98
CA ILE A 131 -8.61 8.30 7.39
C ILE A 131 -8.10 8.69 6.00
N TYR A 132 -8.99 9.21 5.16
CA TYR A 132 -8.68 9.70 3.83
C TYR A 132 -8.78 11.23 3.77
N PRO A 133 -8.08 11.90 2.83
CA PRO A 133 -8.24 13.34 2.61
C PRO A 133 -9.70 13.72 2.34
N GLU A 134 -10.15 14.89 2.75
CA GLU A 134 -11.52 15.41 2.55
C GLU A 134 -11.63 16.31 1.30
N ASN A 135 -10.81 16.03 0.31
CA ASN A 135 -10.82 16.72 -0.99
C ASN A 135 -10.91 15.71 -2.14
N LYS A 136 -10.79 16.16 -3.40
CA LYS A 136 -10.88 15.29 -4.59
C LYS A 136 -9.90 14.09 -4.62
N ILE A 137 -8.94 14.01 -3.69
CA ILE A 137 -8.05 12.86 -3.57
C ILE A 137 -8.74 11.66 -2.91
N ALA A 138 -9.77 11.87 -2.09
CA ALA A 138 -10.64 10.78 -1.65
C ALA A 138 -11.21 10.01 -2.85
N ASP A 139 -11.68 10.72 -3.87
CA ASP A 139 -12.27 10.11 -5.07
C ASP A 139 -11.25 9.24 -5.81
N SER A 140 -9.97 9.64 -5.82
CA SER A 140 -8.88 8.84 -6.40
C SER A 140 -8.66 7.52 -5.65
N TYR A 141 -8.74 7.54 -4.31
CA TYR A 141 -8.65 6.33 -3.51
C TYR A 141 -9.87 5.44 -3.72
N GLN A 142 -11.07 6.02 -3.62
CA GLN A 142 -12.33 5.30 -3.82
C GLN A 142 -12.39 4.68 -5.21
N GLY A 143 -12.01 5.41 -6.26
CA GLY A 143 -11.96 4.89 -7.63
C GLY A 143 -11.03 3.69 -7.77
N THR A 144 -9.82 3.76 -7.21
CA THR A 144 -8.84 2.64 -7.27
C THR A 144 -9.33 1.42 -6.48
N LEU A 145 -9.86 1.61 -5.27
CA LEU A 145 -10.34 0.50 -4.44
C LEU A 145 -11.60 -0.13 -5.05
N ASN A 146 -12.53 0.67 -5.55
CA ASN A 146 -13.77 0.19 -6.14
C ASN A 146 -13.55 -0.56 -7.45
N SER A 147 -12.58 -0.13 -8.29
CA SER A 147 -12.25 -0.86 -9.53
C SER A 147 -11.77 -2.29 -9.23
N ASP A 148 -11.09 -2.48 -8.10
CA ASP A 148 -10.58 -3.78 -7.64
C ASP A 148 -11.54 -4.49 -6.68
N ARG A 149 -12.73 -3.91 -6.43
CA ARG A 149 -13.78 -4.43 -5.54
C ARG A 149 -13.30 -4.63 -4.09
N LEU A 150 -12.51 -3.69 -3.59
CA LEU A 150 -11.95 -3.71 -2.24
C LEU A 150 -12.63 -2.68 -1.33
N ARG A 151 -12.87 -3.09 -0.10
CA ARG A 151 -13.33 -2.26 1.01
C ARG A 151 -12.30 -2.27 2.14
N ALA A 152 -12.49 -1.41 3.14
CA ALA A 152 -11.55 -1.27 4.27
C ALA A 152 -11.35 -2.60 5.03
N GLU A 153 -12.40 -3.40 5.17
CA GLU A 153 -12.38 -4.70 5.83
C GLU A 153 -11.59 -5.77 5.06
N ASP A 154 -11.45 -5.64 3.74
CA ASP A 154 -10.77 -6.62 2.90
C ASP A 154 -9.25 -6.60 3.10
N PHE A 155 -8.72 -5.53 3.71
CA PHE A 155 -7.34 -5.45 4.18
C PHE A 155 -7.05 -6.36 5.40
N ARG A 156 -8.08 -7.03 5.96
CA ARG A 156 -7.93 -8.14 6.90
C ARG A 156 -7.97 -9.46 6.14
N LEU A 157 -6.84 -9.84 5.55
CA LEU A 157 -6.65 -11.08 4.80
C LEU A 157 -6.54 -12.30 5.74
N ARG A 158 -7.63 -12.63 6.45
CA ARG A 158 -7.68 -13.68 7.48
C ARG A 158 -7.17 -15.02 6.98
N LYS A 159 -7.50 -15.40 5.74
CA LYS A 159 -7.06 -16.66 5.10
C LYS A 159 -5.55 -16.75 4.90
N LEU A 160 -4.88 -15.61 4.82
CA LEU A 160 -3.42 -15.52 4.68
C LEU A 160 -2.73 -15.14 5.99
N GLY A 161 -3.49 -14.98 7.09
CA GLY A 161 -2.96 -14.52 8.37
C GLY A 161 -2.35 -13.11 8.31
N LEU A 162 -2.80 -12.25 7.39
CA LEU A 162 -2.32 -10.88 7.27
C LEU A 162 -3.41 -9.89 7.69
N SER A 163 -2.97 -8.78 8.27
CA SER A 163 -3.83 -7.68 8.69
C SER A 163 -3.11 -6.37 8.40
N LEU A 164 -3.66 -5.55 7.51
CA LEU A 164 -3.06 -4.28 7.12
C LEU A 164 -3.86 -3.12 7.74
N PRO A 165 -3.42 -2.57 8.89
CA PRO A 165 -4.10 -1.43 9.52
C PRO A 165 -3.98 -0.15 8.69
N GLY A 166 -3.13 -0.14 7.66
CA GLY A 166 -2.75 1.06 6.94
C GLY A 166 -1.77 1.91 7.75
N ALA A 167 -1.18 2.89 7.08
CA ALA A 167 -0.21 3.82 7.65
C ALA A 167 -0.29 5.14 6.88
N TYR A 168 0.50 6.13 7.28
CA TYR A 168 0.63 7.37 6.53
C TYR A 168 2.05 7.50 6.01
N ARG A 169 2.18 8.08 4.82
CA ARG A 169 3.46 8.33 4.17
C ARG A 169 3.48 9.77 3.67
N LYS A 170 4.58 10.48 3.96
CA LYS A 170 4.82 11.84 3.47
C LYS A 170 4.75 11.89 1.95
N LEU A 171 4.07 12.91 1.42
CA LEU A 171 3.93 13.11 -0.02
C LEU A 171 5.28 13.50 -0.66
N VAL A 172 6.01 14.42 -0.03
CA VAL A 172 7.30 14.92 -0.50
C VAL A 172 8.38 14.65 0.55
N ALA A 173 9.55 14.21 0.09
CA ALA A 173 10.75 14.09 0.90
C ALA A 173 11.70 15.26 0.58
N PHE A 174 12.26 15.88 1.62
CA PHE A 174 13.22 16.96 1.52
C PHE A 174 14.60 16.44 1.94
N PRO A 175 15.46 16.06 0.97
CA PRO A 175 16.79 15.56 1.28
C PRO A 175 17.66 16.65 1.94
N THR A 176 18.46 16.25 2.92
CA THR A 176 19.40 17.13 3.63
C THR A 176 20.84 16.74 3.33
N GLY A 177 21.79 17.67 3.50
CA GLY A 177 23.22 17.39 3.30
C GLY A 177 23.63 17.15 1.84
N ILE A 178 22.90 17.73 0.89
CA ILE A 178 23.30 17.70 -0.52
C ILE A 178 24.43 18.71 -0.74
N ALA A 179 25.55 18.23 -1.28
CA ALA A 179 26.61 19.04 -1.86
C ALA A 179 26.82 18.58 -3.31
N TRP A 180 27.05 19.53 -4.22
CA TRP A 180 27.29 19.28 -5.65
C TRP A 180 28.53 20.03 -6.14
#